data_AF-A0A415ZYP0-F1
#
_entry.id   AF-A0A415ZYP0-F1
#
_cell.length_a   1.000
_cell.length_b   1.000
_cell.length_c   1.000
_cell.angle_alpha   90.00
_cell.angle_beta   90.00
_cell.angle_gamma   90.00
#
_symmetry.space_group_name_H-M   'P 1'
#
loop_
_entity.id
_entity.type
_entity.pdbx_description
1 polymer ?
#
loop_
_entity_poly.entity_id
_entity_poly.type
_entity_poly.pdbx_seq_one_letter_code
_entity_poly.pdbx_strand_id
1 'polypeptide(L)'
;MGGGTGVRDNSRIRKLTPRECFRFMGFDDEAIDKLLAAKFSNTRLYKMAGNSIVVDVLKRLFAQIFVSNPEIFPEEKEIKYLSLFSGIGAFERALERLNRKYTLVGYSEIDPYPAKAYSALHGLPEEPPFRFERHLLS
;
A
#
# COMPACT_ATOMS: atom_id res chain seq x y z
N MET A 1 2.94 5.57 21.21
CA MET A 1 3.37 4.33 21.89
C MET A 1 4.40 3.65 21.01
N GLY A 2 5.67 3.62 21.42
CA GLY A 2 6.75 3.01 20.64
C GLY A 2 7.10 1.63 21.19
N GLY A 3 6.39 0.59 20.74
CA GLY A 3 6.81 -0.79 20.98
C GLY A 3 8.05 -1.09 20.14
N GLY A 4 9.18 -1.39 20.78
CA GLY A 4 10.42 -1.72 20.06
C GLY A 4 10.33 -3.10 19.43
N THR A 5 10.09 -3.17 18.12
CA THR A 5 10.28 -4.40 17.34
C THR A 5 11.78 -4.56 17.05
N GLY A 6 12.38 -5.64 17.57
CA GLY A 6 13.82 -5.86 17.51
C GLY A 6 14.23 -7.22 16.95
N VAL A 7 15.41 -7.30 16.34
CA VAL A 7 16.04 -8.51 15.80
C VAL A 7 17.34 -8.78 16.54
N ARG A 8 17.71 -10.05 16.72
CA ARG A 8 19.01 -10.46 17.26
C ARG A 8 20.04 -10.57 16.14
N ASP A 9 21.12 -9.80 16.23
CA ASP A 9 22.30 -9.89 15.38
C ASP A 9 23.52 -10.18 16.26
N ASN A 10 24.18 -11.33 16.08
CA ASN A 10 25.34 -11.74 16.87
C ASN A 10 25.19 -11.48 18.39
N SER A 11 24.03 -11.86 18.94
CA SER A 11 23.64 -11.66 20.36
C SER A 11 23.32 -10.23 20.81
N ARG A 12 23.24 -9.25 19.89
CA ARG A 12 22.79 -7.87 20.16
C ARG A 12 21.38 -7.63 19.62
N ILE A 13 20.53 -6.98 20.40
CA ILE A 13 19.18 -6.57 19.97
C ILE A 13 19.29 -5.23 19.24
N ARG A 14 18.83 -5.17 17.99
CA ARG A 14 18.69 -3.92 17.22
C ARG A 14 17.26 -3.71 16.75
N LYS A 15 16.90 -2.48 16.39
CA LYS A 15 15.62 -2.19 15.73
C LYS A 15 15.55 -2.89 14.36
N LEU A 16 14.35 -3.30 13.96
CA LEU A 16 14.07 -3.64 12.56
C LEU A 16 14.48 -2.47 11.66
N THR A 17 15.03 -2.77 10.49
CA THR A 17 15.28 -1.80 9.42
C THR A 17 13.96 -1.49 8.69
N PRO A 18 13.87 -0.36 7.95
CA PRO A 18 12.66 -0.05 7.19
C PRO A 18 12.30 -1.14 6.17
N ARG A 19 13.30 -1.74 5.52
CA ARG A 19 13.08 -2.89 4.61
C ARG A 19 12.41 -4.05 5.33
N GLU A 20 12.94 -4.44 6.50
CA GLU A 20 12.35 -5.52 7.29
C GLU A 20 10.92 -5.19 7.71
N CYS A 21 10.64 -3.93 8.09
CA CYS A 21 9.29 -3.49 8.39
C CYS A 21 8.35 -3.61 7.17
N PHE A 22 8.74 -3.11 5.99
CA PHE A 22 7.88 -3.23 4.81
C PHE A 22 7.67 -4.68 4.35
N ARG A 23 8.70 -5.53 4.43
CA ARG A 23 8.56 -6.96 4.18
C ARG A 23 7.55 -7.59 5.14
N PHE A 24 7.61 -7.20 6.42
CA PHE A 24 6.64 -7.67 7.42
C PHE A 24 5.21 -7.22 7.11
N MET A 25 5.03 -6.01 6.55
CA MET A 25 3.73 -5.52 6.07
C MET A 25 3.28 -6.20 4.77
N GLY A 26 4.09 -7.08 4.20
CA GLY A 26 3.75 -7.82 2.99
C GLY A 26 4.00 -7.04 1.71
N PHE A 27 4.87 -6.03 1.67
CA PHE A 27 5.31 -5.43 0.41
C PHE A 27 6.40 -6.28 -0.24
N ASP A 28 6.41 -6.37 -1.57
CA ASP A 28 7.49 -7.02 -2.32
C ASP A 28 8.76 -6.17 -2.38
N ASP A 29 9.89 -6.81 -2.70
CA ASP A 29 11.18 -6.12 -2.71
C ASP A 29 11.27 -5.03 -3.78
N GLU A 30 10.56 -5.16 -4.90
CA GLU A 30 10.55 -4.12 -5.95
C GLU A 30 9.90 -2.83 -5.46
N ALA A 31 8.73 -2.92 -4.79
CA ALA A 31 8.08 -1.79 -4.17
C ALA A 31 8.95 -1.19 -3.07
N ILE A 32 9.61 -2.03 -2.25
CA ILE A 32 10.51 -1.56 -1.20
C ILE A 32 11.70 -0.81 -1.80
N ASP A 33 12.30 -1.31 -2.88
CA ASP A 33 13.43 -0.68 -3.54
C ASP A 33 13.04 0.72 -4.06
N LYS A 34 11.86 0.86 -4.68
CA LYS A 34 11.30 2.16 -5.10
C LYS A 34 11.13 3.11 -3.91
N LEU A 35 10.59 2.63 -2.79
CA LEU A 35 10.39 3.44 -1.57
C LEU A 35 11.71 3.92 -0.97
N LEU A 36 12.73 3.05 -0.92
CA LEU A 36 14.04 3.40 -0.38
C LEU A 36 14.81 4.35 -1.32
N ALA A 37 14.63 4.20 -2.64
CA ALA A 37 15.21 5.08 -3.64
C ALA A 37 14.63 6.50 -3.61
N ALA A 38 13.39 6.67 -3.11
CA ALA A 38 12.70 7.97 -3.01
C ALA A 38 13.28 8.94 -1.94
N LYS A 39 14.43 8.61 -1.31
CA LYS A 39 15.19 9.45 -0.37
C LYS A 39 14.39 9.98 0.83
N PHE A 40 13.38 9.25 1.29
CA PHE A 40 12.71 9.57 2.56
C PHE A 40 13.63 9.33 3.75
N SER A 41 13.44 10.08 4.84
CA SER A 41 14.14 9.80 6.09
C SER A 41 13.67 8.48 6.69
N ASN A 42 14.55 7.78 7.42
CA ASN A 42 14.18 6.53 8.10
C ASN A 42 12.95 6.68 9.00
N THR A 43 12.81 7.80 9.73
CA THR A 43 11.62 8.08 10.55
C THR A 43 10.33 8.06 9.73
N ARG A 44 10.34 8.64 8.52
CA ARG A 44 9.18 8.64 7.62
C ARG A 44 8.90 7.24 7.08
N LEU A 45 9.94 6.51 6.68
CA LEU A 45 9.79 5.13 6.21
C LEU A 45 9.20 4.21 7.30
N TYR A 46 9.66 4.33 8.55
CA TYR A 46 9.06 3.60 9.67
C TYR A 46 7.60 4.00 9.92
N LYS A 47 7.27 5.30 9.83
CA LYS A 47 5.88 5.77 9.97
C LYS A 47 4.99 5.20 8.86
N MET A 48 5.45 5.21 7.61
CA MET A 48 4.73 4.64 6.46
C MET A 48 4.50 3.14 6.64
N ALA A 49 5.54 2.38 6.99
CA ALA A 49 5.40 0.94 7.24
C ALA A 49 4.43 0.68 8.42
N GLY A 50 4.62 1.38 9.54
CA GLY A 50 3.82 1.16 10.76
C GLY A 50 2.36 1.59 10.65
N ASN A 51 2.03 2.54 9.78
CA ASN A 51 0.65 2.97 9.51
C ASN A 51 0.03 2.24 8.31
N SER A 52 0.78 1.38 7.62
CA SER A 52 0.25 0.60 6.51
C SER A 52 -0.65 -0.52 7.02
N ILE A 53 -1.48 -1.07 6.13
CA ILE A 53 -2.23 -2.30 6.40
C ILE A 53 -1.40 -3.46 5.87
N VAL A 54 -1.37 -4.58 6.61
CA VAL A 54 -0.67 -5.79 6.15
C VAL A 54 -1.34 -6.31 4.88
N VAL A 55 -0.60 -6.33 3.77
CA VAL A 55 -1.11 -6.67 2.42
C VAL A 55 -1.76 -8.05 2.41
N ASP A 56 -1.18 -9.03 3.11
CA ASP A 56 -1.72 -10.39 3.15
C ASP A 56 -3.04 -10.50 3.93
N VAL A 57 -3.28 -9.61 4.89
CA VAL A 57 -4.57 -9.52 5.59
C VAL A 57 -5.64 -8.96 4.64
N LEU A 58 -5.33 -7.86 3.94
CA LEU A 58 -6.23 -7.29 2.93
C LEU A 58 -6.54 -8.29 1.82
N LYS A 59 -5.54 -9.04 1.35
CA LYS A 59 -5.71 -10.08 0.33
C LYS A 59 -6.76 -11.11 0.76
N ARG A 60 -6.67 -11.59 2.01
CA ARG A 60 -7.63 -12.57 2.55
C ARG A 60 -9.02 -11.96 2.72
N LEU A 61 -9.10 -10.71 3.18
CA LEU A 61 -10.36 -10.01 3.33
C LEU A 61 -11.07 -9.82 1.97
N PHE A 62 -10.36 -9.32 0.97
CA PHE A 62 -10.88 -9.16 -0.39
C PHE A 62 -11.31 -10.49 -1.01
N ALA A 63 -10.52 -11.54 -0.85
CA ALA A 63 -10.91 -12.88 -1.32
C ALA A 63 -12.24 -13.34 -0.71
N GLN A 64 -12.44 -13.14 0.61
CA GLN A 64 -13.71 -13.48 1.25
C GLN A 64 -14.87 -12.62 0.73
N ILE A 65 -14.66 -11.30 0.57
CA ILE A 65 -15.69 -10.40 0.00
C ILE A 65 -16.10 -10.86 -1.39
N PHE A 66 -15.15 -11.19 -2.27
CA PHE A 66 -15.46 -11.59 -3.64
C PHE A 66 -16.17 -12.95 -3.71
N VAL A 67 -15.70 -13.94 -2.94
CA VAL A 67 -16.33 -15.26 -2.86
C VAL A 67 -17.75 -15.18 -2.29
N SER A 68 -17.99 -14.27 -1.35
CA SER A 68 -19.31 -14.14 -0.70
C SER A 68 -20.32 -13.34 -1.51
N ASN A 69 -19.86 -12.57 -2.52
CA ASN A 69 -20.71 -11.67 -3.32
C ASN A 69 -20.36 -11.80 -4.82
N PRO A 70 -20.43 -13.01 -5.41
CA PRO A 70 -20.02 -13.23 -6.80
C PRO A 70 -20.86 -12.45 -7.82
N GLU A 71 -22.11 -12.14 -7.49
CA GLU A 71 -23.01 -11.32 -8.32
C GLU A 71 -22.61 -9.84 -8.35
N ILE A 72 -21.98 -9.34 -7.28
CA ILE A 72 -21.49 -7.96 -7.20
C ILE A 72 -20.09 -7.85 -7.83
N PHE A 73 -19.24 -8.85 -7.56
CA PHE A 73 -17.83 -8.89 -7.98
C PHE A 73 -17.49 -10.12 -8.83
N PRO A 74 -18.12 -10.31 -10.01
CA PRO A 74 -17.77 -11.42 -10.90
C PRO A 74 -16.30 -11.36 -11.34
N GLU A 75 -15.71 -12.52 -11.61
CA GLU A 75 -14.26 -12.64 -11.83
C GLU A 75 -13.76 -11.89 -13.08
N GLU A 76 -14.54 -11.88 -14.13
CA GLU A 76 -14.23 -11.22 -15.39
C GLU A 76 -14.41 -9.69 -15.34
N LYS A 77 -15.19 -9.20 -14.37
CA LYS A 77 -15.53 -7.78 -14.26
C LYS A 77 -14.41 -6.99 -13.59
N GLU A 78 -14.05 -5.90 -14.24
CA GLU A 78 -13.11 -4.93 -13.70
C GLU A 78 -13.75 -4.11 -12.57
N ILE A 79 -13.00 -3.95 -11.47
CA ILE A 79 -13.44 -3.20 -10.30
C ILE A 79 -13.04 -1.72 -10.48
N LYS A 80 -14.03 -0.83 -10.48
CA LYS A 80 -13.76 0.61 -10.32
C LYS A 80 -13.53 0.90 -8.84
N TYR A 81 -12.35 1.43 -8.52
CA TYR A 81 -11.87 1.52 -7.14
C TYR A 81 -11.49 2.96 -6.77
N LEU A 82 -11.93 3.40 -5.59
CA LEU A 82 -11.54 4.67 -4.96
C LEU A 82 -10.76 4.34 -3.68
N SER A 83 -9.50 4.74 -3.62
CA SER A 83 -8.62 4.51 -2.47
C SER A 83 -8.72 5.68 -1.49
N LEU A 84 -9.18 5.42 -0.26
CA LEU A 84 -9.30 6.46 0.78
C LEU A 84 -8.37 6.11 1.93
N PHE A 85 -7.68 7.12 2.48
CA PHE A 85 -6.62 6.92 3.47
C PHE A 85 -5.57 5.92 2.95
N SER A 86 -5.18 6.16 1.69
CA SER A 86 -4.54 5.19 0.81
C SER A 86 -3.15 4.78 1.30
N GLY A 87 -2.53 5.62 2.14
CA GLY A 87 -1.17 5.43 2.64
C GLY A 87 -0.22 5.26 1.46
N ILE A 88 0.40 4.08 1.38
CA ILE A 88 1.35 3.72 0.33
C ILE A 88 0.80 2.65 -0.65
N GLY A 89 -0.51 2.39 -0.62
CA GLY A 89 -1.19 1.56 -1.63
C GLY A 89 -1.30 0.07 -1.28
N ALA A 90 -1.62 -0.27 -0.03
CA ALA A 90 -1.76 -1.66 0.39
C ALA A 90 -2.98 -2.37 -0.25
N PHE A 91 -4.04 -1.63 -0.58
CA PHE A 91 -5.25 -2.17 -1.20
C PHE A 91 -4.98 -2.64 -2.63
N GLU A 92 -4.30 -1.83 -3.41
CA GLU A 92 -3.92 -2.08 -4.80
C GLU A 92 -3.00 -3.30 -4.87
N ARG A 93 -2.00 -3.37 -3.97
CA ARG A 93 -1.13 -4.55 -3.86
C ARG A 93 -1.91 -5.82 -3.54
N ALA A 94 -2.95 -5.74 -2.71
CA ALA A 94 -3.81 -6.89 -2.42
C ALA A 94 -4.65 -7.30 -3.64
N LEU A 95 -5.19 -6.36 -4.41
CA LEU A 95 -5.92 -6.63 -5.66
C LEU A 95 -5.02 -7.24 -6.74
N GLU A 96 -3.81 -6.70 -6.91
CA GLU A 96 -2.77 -7.22 -7.81
C GLU A 96 -2.43 -8.68 -7.46
N ARG A 97 -2.21 -8.98 -6.17
CA ARG A 97 -1.93 -10.35 -5.70
C ARG A 97 -3.08 -11.34 -5.89
N LEU A 98 -4.31 -10.84 -6.01
CA LEU A 98 -5.48 -11.65 -6.33
C LEU A 98 -5.72 -11.77 -7.84
N ASN A 99 -4.87 -11.17 -8.68
CA ASN A 99 -5.06 -11.06 -10.12
C ASN A 99 -6.43 -10.45 -10.50
N ARG A 100 -6.96 -9.54 -9.67
CA ARG A 100 -8.22 -8.84 -9.96
C ARG A 100 -7.95 -7.63 -10.83
N LYS A 101 -8.67 -7.51 -11.95
CA LYS A 101 -8.63 -6.31 -12.78
C LYS A 101 -9.30 -5.16 -12.04
N TYR A 102 -8.65 -4.02 -11.99
CA TYR A 102 -9.20 -2.81 -11.38
C TYR A 102 -8.77 -1.56 -12.13
N THR A 103 -9.65 -0.56 -12.12
CA THR A 103 -9.33 0.81 -12.52
C THR A 103 -9.35 1.68 -11.27
N LEU A 104 -8.22 2.32 -10.97
CA LEU A 104 -8.15 3.33 -9.91
C LEU A 104 -8.82 4.63 -10.39
N VAL A 105 -9.98 4.95 -9.84
CA VAL A 105 -10.75 6.18 -10.14
C VAL A 105 -10.16 7.40 -9.41
N GLY A 106 -9.51 7.15 -8.27
CA GLY A 106 -8.92 8.18 -7.46
C GLY A 106 -8.27 7.64 -6.19
N TYR A 107 -7.42 8.46 -5.58
CA TYR A 107 -6.87 8.19 -4.26
C TYR A 107 -6.86 9.44 -3.40
N SER A 108 -6.89 9.25 -2.09
CA SER A 108 -6.84 10.30 -1.07
C SER A 108 -5.88 9.92 0.05
N GLU A 109 -4.96 10.82 0.36
CA GLU A 109 -4.02 10.66 1.49
C GLU A 109 -3.64 12.05 2.03
N ILE A 110 -3.85 12.28 3.33
CA ILE A 110 -3.65 13.60 3.94
C ILE A 110 -2.17 13.92 4.16
N ASP A 111 -1.34 12.91 4.41
CA ASP A 111 0.09 13.10 4.64
C ASP A 111 0.82 13.16 3.27
N PRO A 112 1.55 14.26 2.96
CA PRO A 112 2.19 14.41 1.67
C PRO A 112 3.30 13.38 1.41
N TYR A 113 3.90 12.78 2.44
CA TYR A 113 4.98 11.81 2.24
C TYR A 113 4.45 10.44 1.78
N PRO A 114 3.46 9.81 2.45
CA PRO A 114 2.80 8.63 1.93
C PRO A 114 2.14 8.88 0.57
N ALA A 115 1.53 10.05 0.34
CA ALA A 115 0.97 10.40 -0.97
C ALA A 115 2.04 10.39 -2.09
N LYS A 116 3.21 11.00 -1.83
CA LYS A 116 4.35 10.93 -2.77
C LYS A 116 4.82 9.49 -3.00
N ALA A 117 4.92 8.70 -1.93
CA ALA A 117 5.30 7.30 -2.02
C ALA A 117 4.29 6.48 -2.83
N TYR A 118 2.98 6.71 -2.64
CA TYR A 118 1.90 6.13 -3.41
C TYR A 118 2.05 6.44 -4.90
N SER A 119 2.19 7.73 -5.27
CA SER A 119 2.40 8.12 -6.67
C SER A 119 3.61 7.41 -7.29
N ALA A 120 4.73 7.34 -6.58
CA ALA A 120 5.93 6.66 -7.06
C ALA A 120 5.73 5.14 -7.25
N LEU A 121 4.99 4.48 -6.36
CA LEU A 121 4.72 3.05 -6.42
C LEU A 121 3.74 2.66 -7.53
N HIS A 122 2.81 3.56 -7.86
CA HIS A 122 1.75 3.34 -8.85
C HIS A 122 2.01 4.03 -10.19
N GLY A 123 3.19 4.64 -10.38
CA GLY A 123 3.56 5.31 -11.64
C GLY A 123 2.67 6.52 -11.97
N LEU A 124 2.15 7.18 -10.94
CA LEU A 124 1.28 8.35 -11.09
C LEU A 124 2.12 9.65 -11.03
N PRO A 125 1.67 10.73 -11.69
CA PRO A 125 2.30 12.04 -11.52
C PRO A 125 2.32 12.47 -10.05
N GLU A 126 3.37 13.19 -9.67
CA GLU A 126 3.60 13.69 -8.32
C GLU A 126 2.85 15.03 -8.14
N GLU A 127 1.59 14.97 -7.74
CA GLU A 127 0.65 16.12 -7.66
C GLU A 127 -0.30 15.98 -6.45
N PRO A 128 -1.02 17.04 -5.98
CA PRO A 128 -1.46 17.17 -4.58
C PRO A 128 -2.38 16.04 -4.06
N PRO A 129 -2.52 15.89 -2.73
CA PRO A 129 -3.03 14.70 -1.99
C PRO A 129 -4.42 14.14 -2.32
N PHE A 130 -5.11 14.73 -3.31
CA PHE A 130 -6.47 14.37 -3.69
C PHE A 130 -6.58 14.29 -5.22
N ARG A 131 -6.82 13.09 -5.74
CA ARG A 131 -7.19 12.89 -7.14
C ARG A 131 -8.60 12.33 -7.21
N PHE A 132 -9.55 13.16 -7.64
CA PHE A 132 -10.78 12.70 -8.26
C PHE A 132 -10.62 12.93 -9.76
N GLU A 133 -10.46 11.88 -10.56
CA GLU A 133 -10.47 12.06 -12.01
C GLU A 133 -11.87 12.49 -12.47
N ARG A 134 -12.04 13.78 -12.80
CA ARG A 134 -13.26 14.31 -13.44
C ARG A 134 -13.48 13.76 -14.86
N HIS A 135 -12.46 13.16 -15.48
CA HIS A 135 -12.53 12.61 -16.85
C HIS A 135 -12.98 11.12 -16.90
N LEU A 136 -13.15 10.45 -15.76
CA LEU A 136 -13.69 9.08 -15.69
C LEU A 136 -15.17 9.02 -15.29
N LEU A 137 -15.81 10.19 -15.13
CA LEU A 137 -17.24 10.36 -14.84
C LEU A 137 -18.04 10.87 -16.06
N SER A 138 -17.41 10.94 -17.24
CA SER A 138 -18.06 11.23 -18.53
C SER A 138 -18.18 9.96 -19.36
#